data_AF-A0A2T2VPD7-F1
#
_entry.id   AF-A0A2T2VPD7-F1
#
_cell.length_a   1.000
_cell.length_b   1.000
_cell.length_c   1.000
_cell.angle_alpha   90.00
_cell.angle_beta   90.00
_cell.angle_gamma   90.00
#
_symmetry.space_group_name_H-M   'P 1'
#
loop_
_entity.id
_entity.type
_entity.pdbx_description
1 polymer ?
#
loop_
_entity_poly.entity_id
_entity_poly.type
_entity_poly.pdbx_seq_one_letter_code
_entity_poly.pdbx_strand_id
1 'polypeptide(L)'
;KVPSSFEALEAMPSVGHKTASVVMSQAFGIPAFPVDTHIQRLMFRWGFSNGKSVEQTEKDAKRLFDKALWNKLHLQIIFYGREYSPARGWDLNKDFITTQIGRKSEIKKWTSDQEKRNKKTRSKKARG
;
A
#
# COMPACT_ATOMS: atom_id res chain seq x y z
N LYS A 1 -29.68 -8.99 8.03
CA LYS A 1 -29.23 -7.73 8.68
C LYS A 1 -27.73 -7.87 8.90
N VAL A 2 -26.90 -6.93 8.45
CA VAL A 2 -25.43 -7.03 8.62
C VAL A 2 -25.07 -6.77 10.08
N PRO A 3 -24.28 -7.63 10.74
CA PRO A 3 -23.90 -7.43 12.15
C PRO A 3 -22.90 -6.28 12.29
N SER A 4 -23.00 -5.54 13.40
CA SER A 4 -22.16 -4.37 13.70
C SER A 4 -21.06 -4.67 14.72
N SER A 5 -20.40 -5.83 14.60
CA SER A 5 -19.25 -6.18 15.43
C SER A 5 -18.18 -6.92 14.61
N PHE A 6 -16.91 -6.69 14.93
CA PHE A 6 -15.79 -7.33 14.25
C PHE A 6 -15.85 -8.85 14.35
N GLU A 7 -16.07 -9.37 15.56
CA GLU A 7 -16.17 -10.81 15.82
C GLU A 7 -17.28 -11.48 15.00
N ALA A 8 -18.47 -10.88 14.95
CA ALA A 8 -19.59 -11.44 14.19
C ALA A 8 -19.38 -11.35 12.68
N LEU A 9 -18.72 -10.28 12.20
CA LEU A 9 -18.36 -10.15 10.79
C LEU A 9 -17.30 -11.18 10.41
N GLU A 10 -16.24 -11.34 11.20
CA GLU A 10 -15.15 -12.29 10.94
C GLU A 10 -15.57 -13.76 11.06
N ALA A 11 -16.64 -14.05 11.81
CA ALA A 11 -17.25 -15.37 11.86
C ALA A 11 -18.03 -15.74 10.57
N MET A 12 -18.30 -14.78 9.68
CA MET A 12 -19.01 -15.05 8.43
C MET A 12 -18.11 -15.74 7.40
N PRO A 13 -18.63 -16.71 6.63
CA PRO A 13 -17.89 -17.31 5.52
C PRO A 13 -17.34 -16.25 4.56
N SER A 14 -16.06 -16.36 4.22
CA SER A 14 -15.34 -15.46 3.31
C SER A 14 -15.08 -14.03 3.83
N VAL A 15 -15.42 -13.71 5.08
CA VAL A 15 -15.15 -12.39 5.68
C VAL A 15 -13.93 -12.48 6.58
N GLY A 16 -12.78 -12.02 6.08
CA GLY A 16 -11.57 -11.84 6.90
C GLY A 16 -11.51 -10.46 7.56
N HIS A 17 -10.50 -10.25 8.41
CA HIS A 17 -10.27 -9.01 9.18
C HIS A 17 -10.33 -7.72 8.33
N LYS A 18 -9.76 -7.77 7.12
CA LYS A 18 -9.82 -6.64 6.18
C LYS A 18 -11.25 -6.34 5.74
N THR A 19 -12.01 -7.36 5.32
CA THR A 19 -13.39 -7.20 4.85
C THR A 19 -14.27 -6.70 5.99
N ALA A 20 -14.14 -7.27 7.19
CA ALA A 20 -14.81 -6.79 8.38
C ALA A 20 -14.49 -5.31 8.67
N SER A 21 -13.21 -4.92 8.62
CA SER A 21 -12.77 -3.53 8.82
C SER A 21 -13.36 -2.55 7.80
N VAL A 22 -13.46 -2.95 6.53
CA VAL A 22 -14.10 -2.12 5.49
C VAL A 22 -15.59 -1.94 5.79
N VAL A 23 -16.29 -3.01 6.14
CA VAL A 23 -17.73 -2.95 6.50
C VAL A 23 -17.94 -2.06 7.73
N MET A 24 -17.15 -2.23 8.78
CA MET A 24 -17.22 -1.41 10.00
C MET A 24 -17.02 0.08 9.72
N SER A 25 -16.06 0.42 8.86
CA SER A 25 -15.77 1.80 8.46
C SER A 25 -16.87 2.40 7.57
N GLN A 26 -17.30 1.68 6.54
CA GLN A 26 -18.17 2.21 5.50
C GLN A 26 -19.66 2.14 5.87
N ALA A 27 -20.11 1.04 6.48
CA ALA A 27 -21.52 0.83 6.79
C ALA A 27 -21.92 1.34 8.19
N PHE A 28 -20.98 1.36 9.14
CA PHE A 28 -21.26 1.70 10.55
C PHE A 28 -20.51 2.94 11.04
N GLY A 29 -19.66 3.55 10.22
CA GLY A 29 -18.90 4.76 10.60
C GLY A 29 -17.88 4.52 11.72
N ILE A 30 -17.54 3.27 12.02
CA ILE A 30 -16.60 2.91 13.08
C ILE A 30 -15.18 3.09 12.52
N PRO A 31 -14.35 4.00 13.06
CA PRO A 31 -13.04 4.27 12.47
C PRO A 31 -12.17 3.03 12.46
N ALA A 32 -11.82 2.58 11.25
CA ALA A 32 -10.88 1.49 11.00
C ALA A 32 -9.87 1.93 9.93
N PHE A 33 -8.68 1.33 9.95
CA PHE A 33 -7.66 1.53 8.92
C PHE A 33 -7.32 0.18 8.29
N PRO A 34 -8.19 -0.36 7.41
CA PRO A 34 -7.91 -1.65 6.79
C PRO A 34 -6.62 -1.55 5.96
N VAL A 35 -5.73 -2.50 6.09
CA VAL A 35 -4.51 -2.57 5.26
C VAL A 35 -4.73 -3.57 4.13
N ASP A 36 -4.50 -3.11 2.90
CA ASP A 36 -4.46 -3.96 1.71
C ASP A 36 -3.06 -4.05 1.10
N THR A 37 -2.93 -4.72 -0.04
CA THR A 37 -1.64 -4.90 -0.72
C THR A 37 -1.05 -3.60 -1.27
N HIS A 38 -1.85 -2.58 -1.56
CA HIS A 38 -1.37 -1.25 -1.95
C HIS A 38 -0.82 -0.54 -0.73
N ILE A 39 -1.61 -0.46 0.34
CA ILE A 39 -1.23 0.19 1.60
C ILE A 39 0.00 -0.47 2.20
N GLN A 40 0.05 -1.80 2.26
CA GLN A 40 1.21 -2.53 2.80
C GLN A 40 2.49 -2.20 2.03
N ARG A 41 2.42 -2.23 0.69
CA ARG A 41 3.56 -1.87 -0.17
C ARG A 41 3.99 -0.42 0.00
N LEU A 42 3.03 0.50 0.06
CA LEU A 42 3.31 1.94 0.14
C LEU A 42 3.83 2.38 1.50
N MET A 43 3.21 1.91 2.59
CA MET A 43 3.71 2.14 3.96
C MET A 43 5.13 1.59 4.13
N PHE A 44 5.45 0.48 3.48
CA PHE A 44 6.83 0.02 3.38
C PHE A 44 7.69 0.97 2.55
N ARG A 45 7.33 1.27 1.31
CA ARG A 45 8.12 2.14 0.42
C ARG A 45 8.40 3.52 1.01
N TRP A 46 7.44 4.11 1.73
CA TRP A 46 7.56 5.44 2.34
C TRP A 46 8.29 5.47 3.67
N GLY A 47 8.78 4.32 4.16
CA GLY A 47 9.50 4.29 5.43
C GLY A 47 8.62 4.16 6.67
N PHE A 48 7.30 4.24 6.54
CA PHE A 48 6.35 4.31 7.65
C PHE A 48 6.14 3.00 8.40
N SER A 49 6.29 1.84 7.73
CA SER A 49 6.27 0.54 8.38
C SER A 49 7.33 -0.40 7.81
N ASN A 50 7.85 -1.32 8.62
CA ASN A 50 8.80 -2.34 8.15
C ASN A 50 8.15 -3.41 7.25
N GLY A 51 6.81 -3.40 7.11
CA GLY A 51 6.08 -4.26 6.18
C GLY A 51 6.09 -5.75 6.52
N LYS A 52 6.54 -6.14 7.73
CA LYS A 52 6.66 -7.55 8.14
C LYS A 52 5.33 -8.30 8.14
N SER A 53 4.25 -7.61 8.51
CA SER A 53 2.90 -8.16 8.47
C SER A 53 1.86 -7.06 8.25
N VAL A 54 0.63 -7.47 7.94
CA VAL A 54 -0.51 -6.57 7.74
C VAL A 54 -0.85 -5.88 9.07
N GLU A 55 -0.88 -6.65 10.16
CA GLU A 55 -1.19 -6.21 11.51
C GLU A 55 -0.17 -5.17 12.00
N GLN A 56 1.12 -5.41 11.75
CA GLN A 56 2.17 -4.44 12.07
C GLN A 56 1.99 -3.14 11.27
N THR A 57 1.67 -3.25 9.98
CA THR A 57 1.45 -2.08 9.13
C THR A 57 0.23 -1.28 9.59
N GLU A 58 -0.84 -1.95 9.99
CA GLU A 58 -2.05 -1.32 10.52
C GLU A 58 -1.77 -0.61 11.83
N LYS A 59 -1.04 -1.24 12.74
CA LYS A 59 -0.60 -0.64 14.00
C LYS A 59 0.25 0.61 13.77
N ASP A 60 1.18 0.56 12.82
CA ASP A 60 2.00 1.71 12.44
C ASP A 60 1.16 2.84 11.84
N ALA A 61 0.22 2.53 10.94
CA ALA A 61 -0.68 3.52 10.36
C ALA A 61 -1.55 4.21 11.41
N LYS A 62 -2.18 3.44 12.31
CA LYS A 62 -3.01 3.96 13.40
C LYS A 62 -2.23 4.81 14.40
N ARG A 63 -0.93 4.55 14.56
CA ARG A 63 -0.01 5.36 15.38
C ARG A 63 0.39 6.67 14.69
N LEU A 64 0.54 6.66 13.37
CA LEU A 64 1.03 7.81 12.59
C LEU A 64 -0.07 8.79 12.20
N PHE A 65 -1.28 8.30 11.94
CA PHE A 65 -2.38 9.11 11.40
C PHE A 65 -3.49 9.32 12.43
N ASP A 66 -4.06 10.53 12.43
CA ASP A 66 -5.24 10.84 13.23
C ASP A 66 -6.41 9.89 12.88
N LYS A 67 -7.08 9.38 13.93
CA LYS A 67 -8.24 8.48 13.83
C LYS A 67 -9.36 9.05 12.96
N ALA A 68 -9.56 10.37 12.96
CA ALA A 68 -10.55 11.02 12.10
C ALA A 68 -10.24 10.87 10.60
N LEU A 69 -8.97 10.63 10.24
CA LEU A 69 -8.53 10.55 8.85
C LEU A 69 -8.43 9.13 8.32
N TRP A 70 -8.59 8.10 9.16
CA TRP A 70 -8.26 6.71 8.79
C TRP A 70 -8.97 6.22 7.53
N ASN A 71 -10.29 6.41 7.46
CA ASN A 71 -11.06 5.96 6.29
C ASN A 71 -10.70 6.74 5.01
N LYS A 72 -10.47 8.05 5.15
CA LYS A 72 -10.08 8.92 4.04
C LYS A 72 -8.70 8.54 3.50
N LEU A 73 -7.73 8.35 4.40
CA LEU A 73 -6.37 7.95 4.04
C LEU A 73 -6.32 6.54 3.44
N HIS A 74 -7.11 5.59 3.96
CA HIS A 74 -7.23 4.26 3.38
C HIS A 74 -7.55 4.33 1.87
N LEU A 75 -8.58 5.09 1.50
CA LEU A 75 -8.96 5.26 0.08
C LEU A 75 -7.90 6.04 -0.71
N GLN A 76 -7.40 7.15 -0.17
CA GLN A 76 -6.40 7.98 -0.85
C GLN A 76 -5.12 7.21 -1.17
N ILE A 77 -4.61 6.39 -0.23
CA ILE A 77 -3.41 5.58 -0.44
C ILE A 77 -3.66 4.49 -1.50
N ILE A 78 -4.85 3.88 -1.52
CA ILE A 78 -5.21 2.91 -2.55
C ILE A 78 -5.24 3.56 -3.94
N PHE A 79 -5.89 4.71 -4.09
CA PHE A 79 -5.94 5.44 -5.36
C PHE A 79 -4.54 5.84 -5.82
N TYR A 80 -3.73 6.41 -4.92
CA TYR A 80 -2.34 6.76 -5.21
C TYR A 80 -1.53 5.53 -5.66
N GLY A 81 -1.68 4.41 -4.96
CA GLY A 81 -0.99 3.17 -5.27
C GLY A 81 -1.43 2.49 -6.56
N ARG A 82 -2.56 2.89 -7.15
CA ARG A 82 -3.01 2.43 -8.47
C ARG A 82 -2.46 3.32 -9.58
N GLU A 83 -2.52 4.63 -9.37
CA GLU A 83 -2.21 5.62 -10.41
C GLU A 83 -0.71 5.94 -10.51
N TYR A 84 -0.04 6.15 -9.37
CA TYR A 84 1.33 6.67 -9.33
C TYR A 84 2.35 5.63 -8.89
N SER A 85 1.94 4.63 -8.09
CA SER A 85 2.86 3.62 -7.54
C SER A 85 2.37 2.17 -7.75
N PRO A 86 2.09 1.76 -9.00
CA PRO A 86 1.61 0.41 -9.28
C PRO A 86 2.65 -0.65 -8.89
N ALA A 87 2.19 -1.87 -8.60
CA ALA A 87 3.09 -2.98 -8.24
C ALA A 87 3.96 -3.43 -9.43
N ARG A 88 3.39 -3.41 -10.64
CA ARG A 88 4.08 -3.74 -11.90
C ARG A 88 4.22 -2.46 -12.73
N GLY A 89 5.30 -2.37 -13.51
CA GLY A 89 5.55 -1.19 -14.33
C GLY A 89 5.78 0.09 -13.53
N TRP A 90 6.20 -0.04 -12.26
CA TRP A 90 6.45 1.12 -11.40
C TRP A 90 7.52 2.04 -12.00
N ASP A 91 7.13 3.29 -12.21
CA ASP A 91 7.99 4.36 -12.68
C ASP A 91 8.20 5.35 -11.53
N LEU A 92 9.41 5.40 -11.00
CA LEU A 92 9.74 6.26 -9.86
C LEU A 92 9.51 7.74 -10.20
N ASN A 93 9.70 8.14 -11.46
CA ASN A 93 9.51 9.53 -11.87
C ASN A 93 8.05 10.01 -11.77
N LYS A 94 7.10 9.08 -11.76
CA LYS A 94 5.66 9.36 -11.58
C LYS A 94 5.22 9.21 -10.13
N ASP A 95 6.06 8.61 -9.28
CA ASP A 95 5.75 8.36 -7.87
C ASP A 95 6.30 9.52 -7.01
N PHE A 96 5.50 10.59 -6.93
CA PHE A 96 5.85 11.82 -6.23
C PHE A 96 6.24 11.60 -4.77
N ILE A 97 5.43 10.86 -4.00
CA ILE A 97 5.68 10.64 -2.57
C ILE A 97 6.95 9.81 -2.38
N THR A 98 7.12 8.70 -3.10
CA THR A 98 8.30 7.85 -2.92
C THR A 98 9.58 8.56 -3.36
N THR A 99 9.51 9.45 -4.35
CA THR A 99 10.66 10.26 -4.75
C THR A 99 11.11 11.22 -3.64
N GLN A 100 10.17 11.75 -2.86
CA GLN A 100 10.46 12.74 -1.82
C GLN A 100 10.88 12.09 -0.50
N ILE A 101 10.17 11.05 -0.05
CA ILE A 101 10.33 10.48 1.31
C ILE A 101 10.57 8.97 1.30
N GLY A 102 10.73 8.35 0.14
CA GLY A 102 10.85 6.91 0.01
C GLY A 102 12.10 6.35 0.69
N ARG A 103 12.03 5.07 1.08
CA ARG A 103 13.19 4.30 1.53
C ARG A 103 14.27 4.33 0.46
N LYS A 104 15.48 4.76 0.84
CA LYS A 104 16.66 4.80 -0.04
C LYS A 104 16.95 3.44 -0.69
N SER A 105 16.70 2.33 0.02
CA SER A 105 16.87 0.98 -0.51
C SER A 105 15.96 0.69 -1.70
N GLU A 106 14.71 1.13 -1.66
CA GLU A 106 13.73 0.94 -2.74
C GLU A 106 14.09 1.77 -3.97
N ILE A 107 14.47 3.03 -3.76
CA ILE A 107 14.92 3.94 -4.83
C ILE A 107 16.18 3.40 -5.51
N LYS A 108 17.17 2.94 -4.73
CA LYS A 108 18.40 2.33 -5.25
C LYS A 108 18.12 1.07 -6.05
N LYS A 109 17.23 0.21 -5.56
CA LYS A 109 16.80 -1.01 -6.26
C LYS A 109 16.17 -0.67 -7.61
N TRP A 110 15.22 0.25 -7.63
CA TRP A 110 14.59 0.69 -8.88
C TRP A 110 15.62 1.23 -9.87
N THR A 111 16.54 2.09 -9.41
CA THR A 111 17.59 2.68 -10.25
C THR A 111 18.47 1.61 -10.90
N SER A 112 18.94 0.63 -10.12
CA SER A 112 19.73 -0.49 -10.62
C SER A 112 18.98 -1.34 -11.65
N ASP A 113 17.68 -1.57 -11.42
CA ASP A 113 16.84 -2.34 -12.35
C ASP A 113 16.67 -1.61 -13.68
N GLN A 114 16.56 -0.27 -13.69
CA GLN A 114 16.52 0.52 -14.92
C GLN A 114 17.84 0.46 -15.69
N GLU A 115 18.98 0.58 -14.99
CA GLU A 115 20.31 0.47 -15.63
C GLU A 115 20.50 -0.88 -16.32
N LYS A 116 20.10 -1.98 -15.66
CA LYS A 116 20.16 -3.34 -16.22
C LYS A 116 19.28 -3.47 -17.47
N ARG A 117 18.06 -2.92 -17.43
CA ARG A 117 17.15 -2.89 -18.59
C ARG A 117 17.77 -2.12 -19.76
N ASN A 118 18.31 -0.93 -19.50
CA ASN A 118 18.94 -0.10 -20.52
C ASN A 118 20.16 -0.77 -21.17
N LYS A 119 21.03 -1.43 -20.37
CA LYS A 119 22.17 -2.21 -20.89
C LYS A 119 21.71 -3.35 -21.80
N LYS A 120 20.67 -4.09 -21.41
CA LYS A 120 20.10 -5.19 -22.20
C LYS A 120 19.53 -4.69 -23.54
N THR A 121 18.85 -3.55 -23.55
CA THR A 121 18.30 -2.94 -24.77
C THR A 121 19.42 -2.50 -25.73
N ARG A 122 20.49 -1.87 -25.22
CA ARG A 122 21.65 -1.46 -26.04
C ARG A 122 22.38 -2.66 -26.66
N SER A 123 22.60 -3.72 -25.90
CA SER A 123 23.26 -4.94 -26.39
C SER A 123 22.45 -5.64 -27.50
N LYS A 124 21.12 -5.63 -27.42
CA LYS A 124 20.27 -6.15 -28.50
C LYS A 124 20.37 -5.31 -29.78
N LYS A 125 20.39 -3.99 -29.66
CA LYS A 125 20.51 -3.06 -30.81
C LYS A 125 21.89 -3.14 -31.49
N ALA A 126 22.94 -3.52 -30.78
CA ALA A 126 24.28 -3.68 -31.35
C ALA A 126 24.50 -5.02 -32.08
N ARG A 127 23.55 -5.97 -31.97
CA ARG A 127 23.64 -7.33 -32.53
C ARG A 127 22.68 -7.57 -33.71
N GLY A 128 21.83 -6.61 -34.05
CA GLY A 128 20.91 -6.67 -35.18
C GLY A 128 21.11 -5.43 -36.04
#